data_AF-A0A535AAN5-F1
#
_entry.id   AF-A0A535AAN5-F1
#
_cell.length_a   1.000
_cell.length_b   1.000
_cell.length_c   1.000
_cell.angle_alpha   90.00
_cell.angle_beta   90.00
_cell.angle_gamma   90.00
#
_symmetry.space_group_name_H-M   'P 1'
#
loop_
_entity.id
_entity.type
_entity.pdbx_description
1 polymer ?
#
loop_
_entity_poly.entity_id
_entity_poly.type
_entity_poly.pdbx_seq_one_letter_code
_entity_poly.pdbx_strand_id
1 'polypeptide(L)'
;MLKRSGSLAIAIIALVTLAAGSAYAQTGKCQGAKMKAAGKKAGCLLKVHSKAAAKALPLDTTKITGCETKFSNAFTKAESKPPCATTGDAGAIESAVERLFVNDVAAELALSPPSKCQAGKLKSAGKLGSCLLGVEAKGIAKSLPPDATKLATCKTKFSAGFTKAETAGDCGPATGDTAVIQAKLVALEDDVACELDAGPACACGTPDPAFLSFTTSLGTGNCGNTFNDSGSPLVSLGCNNLYTGGGSAAVPPSTVPDYGNTLTRTSCCRSKFLTLSVATSTDTGSNRNCSNTGCLYGPPLPITSVTSVCVINTVAQPAAGYAYCDTGSETLDIPLTSNVYLTFDLFPQTGGMDHCVGGNNSGAVCTDNTPCTGGGFCSTGTQPCPICAGDGLCHGGPNNGNGCTPGTLLVMGPQWPTSQDCPPGPPDGFFVGSLPIPYLLTTGTATKTSVNQPSQNRVFCGFCSDPMSATFKNPAVACASDAECAGLTGCPGVSDPCTACKQRSGGAFMTGGGARTITENGVPAGPIATGGAPASQTLASVFCVPPTFNGSIDSSGDLPGPGAASLQGQIQLLVLPPTTTTTTTSSTTTTT
;
A
#
# COMPACT_ATOMS: atom_id res chain seq x y z
N MET A 1 -59.85 -45.40 34.08
CA MET A 1 -58.98 -44.37 34.70
C MET A 1 -57.84 -44.09 33.74
N LEU A 2 -57.78 -42.84 33.25
CA LEU A 2 -56.82 -42.33 32.27
C LEU A 2 -55.36 -42.59 32.68
N LYS A 3 -54.51 -43.01 31.74
CA LYS A 3 -53.14 -42.47 31.64
C LYS A 3 -52.48 -42.71 30.26
N ARG A 4 -52.34 -41.58 29.57
CA ARG A 4 -51.22 -41.10 28.73
C ARG A 4 -50.87 -41.84 27.43
N SER A 5 -51.24 -41.12 26.36
CA SER A 5 -50.74 -41.15 24.99
C SER A 5 -49.25 -40.82 24.86
N GLY A 6 -48.60 -41.50 23.91
CA GLY A 6 -47.66 -40.94 22.93
C GLY A 6 -46.22 -40.66 23.34
N SER A 7 -45.27 -41.41 22.74
CA SER A 7 -44.09 -40.91 21.99
C SER A 7 -42.97 -41.96 21.96
N LEU A 8 -42.61 -42.47 20.78
CA LEU A 8 -41.24 -42.42 20.23
C LEU A 8 -41.20 -43.20 18.89
N ALA A 9 -41.07 -42.47 17.80
CA ALA A 9 -40.53 -42.96 16.55
C ALA A 9 -39.36 -42.04 16.17
N ILE A 10 -38.41 -42.63 15.44
CA ILE A 10 -37.31 -41.99 14.69
C ILE A 10 -36.01 -41.81 15.47
N ALA A 11 -35.21 -42.87 15.46
CA ALA A 11 -33.76 -42.84 15.62
C ALA A 11 -33.11 -43.03 14.24
N ILE A 12 -33.05 -41.97 13.43
CA ILE A 12 -32.14 -41.84 12.27
C ILE A 12 -31.85 -40.34 12.13
N ILE A 13 -30.61 -39.92 12.40
CA ILE A 13 -29.83 -38.80 11.82
C ILE A 13 -28.65 -38.59 12.78
N ALA A 14 -27.59 -39.37 12.58
CA ALA A 14 -26.27 -39.15 13.16
C ALA A 14 -25.22 -39.69 12.18
N LEU A 15 -25.14 -39.12 10.97
CA LEU A 15 -24.16 -39.51 9.95
C LEU A 15 -24.01 -38.45 8.84
N VAL A 16 -23.82 -37.17 9.19
CA VAL A 16 -23.51 -36.10 8.18
C VAL A 16 -22.33 -35.19 8.59
N THR A 17 -21.49 -35.55 9.55
CA THR A 17 -20.32 -34.70 9.93
C THR A 17 -18.95 -35.26 9.53
N LEU A 18 -18.86 -36.34 8.73
CA LEU A 18 -17.56 -36.88 8.24
C LEU A 18 -17.26 -36.64 6.74
N ALA A 19 -18.18 -36.06 5.95
CA ALA A 19 -18.00 -35.96 4.49
C ALA A 19 -17.07 -34.81 4.04
N ALA A 20 -16.96 -33.72 4.82
CA ALA A 20 -16.12 -32.56 4.45
C ALA A 20 -14.61 -32.84 4.57
N GLY A 21 -14.20 -33.71 5.51
CA GLY A 21 -12.80 -34.10 5.68
C GLY A 21 -12.26 -35.02 4.56
N SER A 22 -13.13 -35.84 3.96
CA SER A 22 -12.76 -36.77 2.88
C SER A 22 -12.61 -36.12 1.51
N ALA A 23 -13.38 -35.07 1.20
CA ALA A 23 -13.27 -34.35 -0.07
C ALA A 23 -11.94 -33.56 -0.17
N TYR A 24 -11.53 -32.93 0.93
CA TYR A 24 -10.27 -32.21 1.05
C TYR A 24 -9.03 -33.15 0.99
N ALA A 25 -9.16 -34.38 1.51
CA ALA A 25 -8.12 -35.40 1.43
C ALA A 25 -7.89 -35.97 0.02
N GLN A 26 -8.91 -35.92 -0.85
CA GLN A 26 -8.79 -36.42 -2.21
C GLN A 26 -8.22 -35.38 -3.19
N THR A 27 -8.59 -34.09 -3.06
CA THR A 27 -8.05 -33.01 -3.91
C THR A 27 -6.62 -32.59 -3.55
N GLY A 28 -6.22 -32.78 -2.28
CA GLY A 28 -4.91 -32.37 -1.77
C GLY A 28 -3.70 -32.97 -2.52
N LYS A 29 -3.81 -34.18 -3.09
CA LYS A 29 -2.70 -34.76 -3.89
C LYS A 29 -2.46 -34.00 -5.19
N CYS A 30 -3.53 -33.61 -5.88
CA CYS A 30 -3.45 -32.81 -7.10
C CYS A 30 -2.90 -31.42 -6.77
N GLN A 31 -3.45 -30.75 -5.75
CA GLN A 31 -3.01 -29.41 -5.38
C GLN A 31 -1.58 -29.36 -4.83
N GLY A 32 -1.18 -30.36 -4.04
CA GLY A 32 0.22 -30.50 -3.63
C GLY A 32 1.16 -30.71 -4.81
N ALA A 33 0.74 -31.41 -5.87
CA ALA A 33 1.55 -31.55 -7.07
C ALA A 33 1.68 -30.24 -7.87
N LYS A 34 0.59 -29.48 -8.02
CA LYS A 34 0.56 -28.16 -8.66
C LYS A 34 1.41 -27.14 -7.89
N MET A 35 1.26 -27.05 -6.57
CA MET A 35 2.05 -26.16 -5.73
C MET A 35 3.55 -26.49 -5.79
N LYS A 36 3.90 -27.79 -5.78
CA LYS A 36 5.29 -28.21 -5.98
C LYS A 36 5.84 -27.84 -7.35
N ALA A 37 5.00 -27.85 -8.39
CA ALA A 37 5.39 -27.43 -9.72
C ALA A 37 5.63 -25.91 -9.78
N ALA A 38 4.77 -25.10 -9.15
CA ALA A 38 4.97 -23.66 -8.99
C ALA A 38 6.32 -23.34 -8.31
N GLY A 39 6.62 -24.00 -7.18
CA GLY A 39 7.91 -23.80 -6.50
C GLY A 39 9.12 -24.20 -7.34
N LYS A 40 9.01 -25.26 -8.15
CA LYS A 40 10.06 -25.65 -9.11
C LYS A 40 10.20 -24.65 -10.25
N LYS A 41 9.11 -24.08 -10.76
CA LYS A 41 9.16 -23.02 -11.78
C LYS A 41 9.88 -21.81 -11.22
N ALA A 42 9.48 -21.35 -10.03
CA ALA A 42 10.10 -20.22 -9.36
C ALA A 42 11.61 -20.42 -9.16
N GLY A 43 12.02 -21.58 -8.65
CA GLY A 43 13.44 -21.92 -8.51
C GLY A 43 14.19 -22.07 -9.83
N CYS A 44 13.50 -22.47 -10.91
CA CYS A 44 14.09 -22.58 -12.25
C CYS A 44 14.35 -21.19 -12.85
N LEU A 45 13.35 -20.32 -12.87
CA LEU A 45 13.45 -18.97 -13.41
C LEU A 45 14.50 -18.14 -12.66
N LEU A 46 14.43 -18.06 -11.33
CA LEU A 46 15.42 -17.32 -10.54
C LEU A 46 16.86 -17.83 -10.72
N LYS A 47 17.03 -19.12 -11.03
CA LYS A 47 18.35 -19.67 -11.38
C LYS A 47 18.83 -19.24 -12.77
N VAL A 48 17.93 -19.03 -13.73
CA VAL A 48 18.28 -18.46 -15.05
C VAL A 48 18.72 -17.00 -14.88
N HIS A 49 17.93 -16.18 -14.16
CA HIS A 49 18.29 -14.80 -13.86
C HIS A 49 19.61 -14.69 -13.09
N SER A 50 19.80 -15.53 -12.07
CA SER A 50 21.07 -15.62 -11.32
C SER A 50 22.28 -15.86 -12.24
N LYS A 51 22.14 -16.73 -13.24
CA LYS A 51 23.24 -17.00 -14.19
C LYS A 51 23.51 -15.84 -15.14
N ALA A 52 22.47 -15.13 -15.55
CA ALA A 52 22.60 -13.93 -16.38
C ALA A 52 23.31 -12.82 -15.60
N ALA A 53 22.86 -12.54 -14.36
CA ALA A 53 23.47 -11.56 -13.47
C ALA A 53 24.95 -11.89 -13.17
N ALA A 54 25.27 -13.16 -12.87
CA ALA A 54 26.64 -13.57 -12.54
C ALA A 54 27.65 -13.35 -13.70
N LYS A 55 27.16 -13.30 -14.94
CA LYS A 55 27.98 -13.24 -16.14
C LYS A 55 27.79 -11.95 -16.94
N ALA A 56 26.94 -11.03 -16.47
CA ALA A 56 26.50 -9.86 -17.22
C ALA A 56 26.04 -10.21 -18.66
N LEU A 57 25.28 -11.30 -18.80
CA LEU A 57 24.78 -11.78 -20.09
C LEU A 57 23.29 -11.50 -20.24
N PRO A 58 22.78 -11.37 -21.48
CA PRO A 58 21.34 -11.41 -21.75
C PRO A 58 20.70 -12.67 -21.17
N LEU A 59 19.41 -12.56 -20.83
CA LEU A 59 18.63 -13.70 -20.35
C LEU A 59 18.54 -14.81 -21.40
N ASP A 60 18.77 -16.04 -20.97
CA ASP A 60 18.69 -17.22 -21.83
C ASP A 60 17.22 -17.64 -21.99
N THR A 61 16.59 -17.12 -23.04
CA THR A 61 15.18 -17.36 -23.37
C THR A 61 14.86 -18.83 -23.58
N THR A 62 15.80 -19.63 -24.10
CA THR A 62 15.61 -21.08 -24.28
C THR A 62 15.47 -21.81 -22.94
N LYS A 63 16.20 -21.38 -21.91
CA LYS A 63 16.06 -21.92 -20.56
C LYS A 63 14.78 -21.47 -19.88
N ILE A 64 14.31 -20.25 -20.15
CA ILE A 64 13.02 -19.73 -19.67
C ILE A 64 11.88 -20.60 -20.21
N THR A 65 11.81 -20.79 -21.53
CA THR A 65 10.82 -21.69 -22.16
C THR A 65 10.93 -23.13 -21.66
N GLY A 66 12.15 -23.59 -21.37
CA GLY A 66 12.37 -24.90 -20.73
C GLY A 66 11.80 -25.00 -19.30
N CYS A 67 11.76 -23.90 -18.54
CA CYS A 67 11.10 -23.84 -17.24
C CYS A 67 9.57 -23.86 -17.40
N GLU A 68 9.02 -23.06 -18.31
CA GLU A 68 7.58 -22.98 -18.63
C GLU A 68 7.02 -24.33 -19.10
N THR A 69 7.70 -24.98 -20.05
CA THR A 69 7.30 -26.29 -20.57
C THR A 69 7.25 -27.35 -19.47
N LYS A 70 8.25 -27.37 -18.58
CA LYS A 70 8.28 -28.30 -17.44
C LYS A 70 7.16 -28.03 -16.43
N PHE A 71 6.83 -26.75 -16.25
CA PHE A 71 5.73 -26.33 -15.39
C PHE A 71 4.37 -26.74 -15.97
N SER A 72 4.09 -26.40 -17.22
CA SER A 72 2.86 -26.78 -17.92
C SER A 72 2.66 -28.29 -17.91
N ASN A 73 3.69 -29.06 -18.27
CA ASN A 73 3.62 -30.53 -18.25
C ASN A 73 3.34 -31.10 -16.85
N ALA A 74 3.81 -30.42 -15.79
CA ALA A 74 3.55 -30.85 -14.42
C ALA A 74 2.10 -30.57 -14.00
N PHE A 75 1.51 -29.44 -14.43
CA PHE A 75 0.10 -29.13 -14.23
C PHE A 75 -0.81 -30.12 -14.97
N THR A 76 -0.57 -30.34 -16.27
CA THR A 76 -1.31 -31.34 -17.07
C THR A 76 -1.26 -32.73 -16.41
N LYS A 77 -0.09 -33.14 -15.91
CA LYS A 77 0.08 -34.42 -15.21
C LYS A 77 -0.60 -34.48 -13.84
N ALA A 78 -0.74 -33.35 -13.14
CA ALA A 78 -1.47 -33.28 -11.89
C ALA A 78 -2.98 -33.38 -12.15
N GLU A 79 -3.48 -32.65 -13.13
CA GLU A 79 -4.90 -32.59 -13.50
C GLU A 79 -5.40 -33.88 -14.16
N SER A 80 -4.52 -34.64 -14.81
CA SER A 80 -4.85 -35.98 -15.32
C SER A 80 -5.13 -37.01 -14.22
N LYS A 81 -5.06 -36.62 -12.94
CA LYS A 81 -5.28 -37.48 -11.77
C LYS A 81 -6.33 -36.87 -10.83
N PRO A 82 -7.61 -36.81 -11.25
CA PRO A 82 -8.67 -36.27 -10.43
C PRO A 82 -8.86 -37.09 -9.13
N PRO A 83 -9.46 -36.48 -8.08
CA PRO A 83 -10.03 -35.13 -8.09
C PRO A 83 -8.99 -34.03 -7.84
N CYS A 84 -9.22 -32.85 -8.41
CA CYS A 84 -8.50 -31.60 -8.14
C CYS A 84 -9.52 -30.57 -7.63
N ALA A 85 -9.11 -29.63 -6.77
CA ALA A 85 -10.03 -28.57 -6.32
C ALA A 85 -10.25 -27.52 -7.43
N THR A 86 -9.22 -27.30 -8.25
CA THR A 86 -9.20 -26.39 -9.40
C THR A 86 -8.55 -27.08 -10.61
N THR A 87 -8.91 -26.66 -11.82
CA THR A 87 -8.30 -27.09 -13.09
C THR A 87 -8.17 -25.92 -14.06
N GLY A 88 -7.13 -25.92 -14.90
CA GLY A 88 -6.89 -24.85 -15.89
C GLY A 88 -6.14 -23.62 -15.32
N ASP A 89 -5.67 -23.71 -14.09
CA ASP A 89 -5.02 -22.65 -13.31
C ASP A 89 -3.52 -22.47 -13.62
N ALA A 90 -2.96 -23.22 -14.58
CA ALA A 90 -1.55 -23.13 -14.96
C ALA A 90 -1.13 -21.71 -15.38
N GLY A 91 -1.92 -21.03 -16.23
CA GLY A 91 -1.61 -19.69 -16.73
C GLY A 91 -1.65 -18.60 -15.63
N ALA A 92 -2.57 -18.73 -14.68
CA ALA A 92 -2.68 -17.80 -13.55
C ALA A 92 -1.46 -17.91 -12.61
N ILE A 93 -1.09 -19.14 -12.24
CA ILE A 93 0.10 -19.41 -11.44
C ILE A 93 1.38 -19.01 -12.17
N GLU A 94 1.47 -19.25 -13.48
CA GLU A 94 2.57 -18.83 -14.35
C GLU A 94 2.74 -17.31 -14.31
N SER A 95 1.66 -16.56 -14.46
CA SER A 95 1.65 -15.10 -14.41
C SER A 95 2.00 -14.57 -13.02
N ALA A 96 1.51 -15.20 -11.94
CA ALA A 96 1.84 -14.81 -10.57
C ALA A 96 3.33 -14.99 -10.26
N VAL A 97 3.88 -16.14 -10.66
CA VAL A 97 5.31 -16.44 -10.52
C VAL A 97 6.17 -15.46 -11.33
N GLU A 98 5.76 -15.11 -12.55
CA GLU A 98 6.49 -14.13 -13.38
C GLU A 98 6.39 -12.69 -12.86
N ARG A 99 5.22 -12.27 -12.39
CA ARG A 99 5.01 -10.94 -11.78
C ARG A 99 5.94 -10.74 -10.58
N LEU A 100 6.04 -11.74 -9.69
CA LEU A 100 6.98 -11.72 -8.57
C LEU A 100 8.43 -11.46 -9.06
N PHE A 101 8.81 -12.02 -10.21
CA PHE A 101 10.19 -11.84 -10.69
C PHE A 101 10.43 -10.51 -11.36
N VAL A 102 9.55 -10.10 -12.26
CA VAL A 102 9.73 -8.88 -13.07
C VAL A 102 9.56 -7.63 -12.20
N ASN A 103 8.58 -7.64 -11.30
CA ASN A 103 8.19 -6.43 -10.58
C ASN A 103 8.73 -6.39 -9.15
N ASP A 104 8.82 -7.53 -8.47
CA ASP A 104 9.09 -7.54 -7.03
C ASP A 104 10.53 -7.84 -6.66
N VAL A 105 11.09 -8.95 -7.15
CA VAL A 105 12.44 -9.39 -6.77
C VAL A 105 13.51 -8.65 -7.59
N ALA A 106 13.30 -8.45 -8.89
CA ALA A 106 14.29 -7.78 -9.73
C ALA A 106 14.44 -6.29 -9.39
N ALA A 107 13.34 -5.60 -9.09
CA ALA A 107 13.35 -4.20 -8.67
C ALA A 107 14.08 -4.03 -7.33
N GLU A 108 13.75 -4.87 -6.33
CA GLU A 108 14.34 -4.79 -4.99
C GLU A 108 15.85 -5.09 -5.00
N LEU A 109 16.29 -6.05 -5.82
CA LEU A 109 17.71 -6.42 -5.93
C LEU A 109 18.51 -5.47 -6.84
N ALA A 110 17.88 -4.48 -7.46
CA ALA A 110 18.48 -3.52 -8.37
C ALA A 110 19.47 -4.18 -9.35
N LEU A 111 18.99 -5.11 -10.19
CA LEU A 111 19.83 -5.99 -11.04
C LEU A 111 20.69 -5.28 -12.11
N SER A 112 20.73 -3.94 -12.09
CA SER A 112 21.53 -3.08 -12.96
C SER A 112 22.46 -2.20 -12.10
N PRO A 113 23.78 -2.26 -12.29
CA PRO A 113 24.50 -3.22 -13.13
C PRO A 113 24.47 -4.65 -12.51
N PRO A 114 24.53 -5.70 -13.35
CA PRO A 114 24.52 -7.09 -12.89
C PRO A 114 25.80 -7.46 -12.11
N SER A 115 25.67 -8.17 -10.99
CA SER A 115 26.78 -8.55 -10.11
C SER A 115 26.74 -10.00 -9.59
N LYS A 116 27.85 -10.50 -9.03
CA LYS A 116 27.90 -11.84 -8.44
C LYS A 116 27.09 -11.92 -7.14
N CYS A 117 26.99 -10.84 -6.39
CA CYS A 117 26.16 -10.72 -5.22
C CYS A 117 24.68 -10.86 -5.57
N GLN A 118 24.18 -10.07 -6.52
CA GLN A 118 22.79 -10.17 -7.00
C GLN A 118 22.49 -11.58 -7.52
N ALA A 119 23.43 -12.18 -8.25
CA ALA A 119 23.31 -13.57 -8.67
C ALA A 119 23.19 -14.55 -7.50
N GLY A 120 23.96 -14.35 -6.42
CA GLY A 120 23.89 -15.12 -5.19
C GLY A 120 22.54 -14.99 -4.48
N LYS A 121 22.01 -13.76 -4.43
CA LYS A 121 20.69 -13.44 -3.86
C LYS A 121 19.55 -14.06 -4.64
N LEU A 122 19.51 -13.88 -5.97
CA LEU A 122 18.54 -14.53 -6.86
C LEU A 122 18.55 -16.06 -6.71
N LYS A 123 19.73 -16.67 -6.62
CA LYS A 123 19.87 -18.12 -6.41
C LYS A 123 19.30 -18.56 -5.06
N SER A 124 19.48 -17.77 -4.01
CA SER A 124 18.98 -18.06 -2.66
C SER A 124 17.46 -17.85 -2.59
N ALA A 125 16.94 -16.78 -3.20
CA ALA A 125 15.51 -16.53 -3.38
C ALA A 125 14.82 -17.71 -4.10
N GLY A 126 15.40 -18.20 -5.20
CA GLY A 126 14.83 -19.34 -5.95
C GLY A 126 14.81 -20.63 -5.15
N LYS A 127 15.80 -20.84 -4.27
CA LYS A 127 15.80 -21.96 -3.34
C LYS A 127 14.76 -21.80 -2.25
N LEU A 128 14.54 -20.59 -1.73
CA LEU A 128 13.52 -20.34 -0.72
C LEU A 128 12.13 -20.60 -1.28
N GLY A 129 11.76 -19.98 -2.40
CA GLY A 129 10.46 -20.22 -3.04
C GLY A 129 10.22 -21.70 -3.37
N SER A 130 11.22 -22.40 -3.89
CA SER A 130 11.11 -23.85 -4.11
C SER A 130 11.00 -24.68 -2.82
N CYS A 131 11.55 -24.19 -1.69
CA CYS A 131 11.54 -24.87 -0.40
C CYS A 131 10.19 -24.68 0.29
N LEU A 132 9.71 -23.44 0.39
CA LEU A 132 8.43 -23.03 0.97
C LEU A 132 7.25 -23.78 0.32
N LEU A 133 7.02 -23.52 -0.97
CA LEU A 133 6.00 -24.20 -1.79
C LEU A 133 6.17 -25.73 -1.80
N GLY A 134 7.41 -26.22 -1.64
CA GLY A 134 7.70 -27.66 -1.57
C GLY A 134 7.36 -28.30 -0.23
N VAL A 135 7.39 -27.55 0.89
CA VAL A 135 6.97 -27.98 2.22
C VAL A 135 5.45 -27.93 2.31
N GLU A 136 4.82 -26.84 1.86
CA GLU A 136 3.36 -26.71 1.76
C GLU A 136 2.74 -27.80 0.91
N ALA A 137 3.28 -28.02 -0.29
CA ALA A 137 2.86 -29.10 -1.18
C ALA A 137 2.80 -30.47 -0.47
N LYS A 138 3.71 -30.73 0.47
CA LYS A 138 3.72 -31.99 1.24
C LYS A 138 2.66 -32.00 2.35
N GLY A 139 2.39 -30.86 2.97
CA GLY A 139 1.30 -30.69 3.92
C GLY A 139 -0.04 -30.92 3.22
N ILE A 140 -0.29 -30.17 2.14
CA ILE A 140 -1.51 -30.25 1.30
C ILE A 140 -1.73 -31.68 0.79
N ALA A 141 -0.70 -32.34 0.24
CA ALA A 141 -0.83 -33.70 -0.26
C ALA A 141 -1.18 -34.76 0.80
N LYS A 142 -0.96 -34.43 2.09
CA LYS A 142 -1.29 -35.28 3.24
C LYS A 142 -2.49 -34.76 4.03
N SER A 143 -3.07 -33.63 3.63
CA SER A 143 -4.08 -32.89 4.39
C SER A 143 -3.63 -32.59 5.83
N LEU A 144 -2.36 -32.26 5.98
CA LEU A 144 -1.77 -31.83 7.23
C LEU A 144 -1.26 -30.40 7.09
N PRO A 145 -1.18 -29.65 8.20
CA PRO A 145 -0.44 -28.41 8.20
C PRO A 145 1.00 -28.62 7.67
N PRO A 146 1.57 -27.59 7.02
CA PRO A 146 2.98 -27.60 6.63
C PRO A 146 3.90 -27.80 7.84
N ASP A 147 5.04 -28.44 7.59
CA ASP A 147 6.04 -28.70 8.63
C ASP A 147 6.76 -27.39 9.00
N ALA A 148 6.33 -26.79 10.11
CA ALA A 148 6.87 -25.52 10.61
C ALA A 148 8.40 -25.54 10.83
N THR A 149 8.97 -26.69 11.22
CA THR A 149 10.42 -26.82 11.42
C THR A 149 11.15 -26.77 10.08
N LYS A 150 10.58 -27.40 9.03
CA LYS A 150 11.13 -27.32 7.67
C LYS A 150 10.97 -25.93 7.08
N LEU A 151 9.84 -25.25 7.29
CA LEU A 151 9.66 -23.85 6.86
C LEU A 151 10.70 -22.93 7.52
N ALA A 152 10.91 -23.05 8.83
CA ALA A 152 11.95 -22.30 9.55
C ALA A 152 13.36 -22.61 9.01
N THR A 153 13.63 -23.88 8.67
CA THR A 153 14.89 -24.29 8.03
C THR A 153 15.06 -23.68 6.64
N CYS A 154 13.99 -23.57 5.85
CA CYS A 154 14.02 -22.89 4.55
C CYS A 154 14.42 -21.42 4.72
N LYS A 155 13.77 -20.70 5.64
CA LYS A 155 14.04 -19.28 5.95
C LYS A 155 15.47 -19.07 6.46
N THR A 156 15.94 -19.91 7.40
CA THR A 156 17.31 -19.84 7.93
C THR A 156 18.37 -20.03 6.84
N LYS A 157 18.18 -21.02 5.95
CA LYS A 157 19.11 -21.27 4.82
C LYS A 157 19.10 -20.13 3.80
N PHE A 158 17.95 -19.48 3.63
CA PHE A 158 17.82 -18.30 2.80
C PHE A 158 18.61 -17.12 3.37
N SER A 159 18.40 -16.77 4.64
CA SER A 159 19.11 -15.66 5.30
C SER A 159 20.62 -15.88 5.26
N ALA A 160 21.10 -17.10 5.58
CA ALA A 160 22.52 -17.43 5.47
C ALA A 160 23.06 -17.32 4.03
N GLY A 161 22.22 -17.62 3.03
CA GLY A 161 22.57 -17.46 1.62
C GLY A 161 22.73 -16.00 1.20
N PHE A 162 21.87 -15.11 1.73
CA PHE A 162 21.96 -13.67 1.52
C PHE A 162 23.19 -13.09 2.19
N THR A 163 23.42 -13.38 3.48
CA THR A 163 24.64 -12.94 4.18
C THR A 163 25.90 -13.40 3.46
N LYS A 164 25.92 -14.63 2.95
CA LYS A 164 27.06 -15.14 2.17
C LYS A 164 27.25 -14.38 0.85
N ALA A 165 26.17 -14.04 0.15
CA ALA A 165 26.25 -13.25 -1.08
C ALA A 165 26.76 -11.83 -0.78
N GLU A 166 26.30 -11.23 0.33
CA GLU A 166 26.73 -9.91 0.77
C GLU A 166 28.21 -9.86 1.16
N THR A 167 28.69 -10.89 1.84
CA THR A 167 30.09 -11.01 2.25
C THR A 167 31.03 -11.22 1.05
N ALA A 168 30.52 -11.71 -0.08
CA ALA A 168 31.33 -11.96 -1.28
C ALA A 168 31.74 -10.66 -2.01
N GLY A 169 31.17 -9.50 -1.65
CA GLY A 169 31.42 -8.20 -2.27
C GLY A 169 30.61 -7.97 -3.56
N ASP A 170 30.65 -6.75 -4.12
CA ASP A 170 29.97 -6.30 -5.36
C ASP A 170 28.43 -6.09 -5.33
N CYS A 171 27.83 -6.00 -4.13
CA CYS A 171 26.37 -5.82 -3.98
C CYS A 171 25.82 -4.42 -4.30
N GLY A 172 26.68 -3.42 -4.50
CA GLY A 172 26.23 -2.03 -4.66
C GLY A 172 25.33 -1.60 -3.48
N PRO A 173 24.25 -0.83 -3.71
CA PRO A 173 23.31 -0.41 -2.67
C PRO A 173 22.36 -1.53 -2.18
N ALA A 174 22.31 -2.68 -2.85
CA ALA A 174 21.39 -3.77 -2.53
C ALA A 174 21.95 -4.64 -1.39
N THR A 175 21.97 -4.13 -0.16
CA THR A 175 22.30 -4.89 1.06
C THR A 175 21.21 -4.72 2.12
N GLY A 176 20.97 -5.74 2.94
CA GLY A 176 19.94 -5.67 4.00
C GLY A 176 18.50 -5.92 3.52
N ASP A 177 18.34 -6.36 2.29
CA ASP A 177 17.09 -6.73 1.59
C ASP A 177 16.54 -8.12 1.99
N THR A 178 17.21 -8.84 2.89
CA THR A 178 16.85 -10.22 3.29
C THR A 178 15.39 -10.31 3.75
N ALA A 179 14.96 -9.40 4.63
CA ALA A 179 13.60 -9.43 5.17
C ALA A 179 12.55 -9.14 4.09
N VAL A 180 12.81 -8.17 3.21
CA VAL A 180 11.90 -7.75 2.14
C VAL A 180 11.72 -8.86 1.10
N ILE A 181 12.82 -9.45 0.63
CA ILE A 181 12.77 -10.56 -0.33
C ILE A 181 12.11 -11.80 0.29
N GLN A 182 12.36 -12.07 1.57
CA GLN A 182 11.69 -13.16 2.28
C GLN A 182 10.17 -12.94 2.31
N ALA A 183 9.71 -11.73 2.66
CA ALA A 183 8.30 -11.41 2.70
C ALA A 183 7.63 -11.56 1.33
N LYS A 184 8.25 -11.05 0.26
CA LYS A 184 7.77 -11.21 -1.12
C LYS A 184 7.61 -12.68 -1.53
N LEU A 185 8.54 -13.56 -1.12
CA LEU A 185 8.45 -15.00 -1.43
C LEU A 185 7.40 -15.75 -0.60
N VAL A 186 7.14 -15.32 0.63
CA VAL A 186 6.03 -15.84 1.44
C VAL A 186 4.70 -15.39 0.85
N ALA A 187 4.59 -14.14 0.38
CA ALA A 187 3.40 -13.67 -0.32
C ALA A 187 3.09 -14.50 -1.59
N LEU A 188 4.11 -14.86 -2.38
CA LEU A 188 3.91 -15.79 -3.51
C LEU A 188 3.43 -17.17 -3.06
N GLU A 189 3.97 -17.70 -1.95
CA GLU A 189 3.54 -19.00 -1.41
C GLU A 189 2.04 -18.98 -1.11
N ASP A 190 1.58 -17.91 -0.48
CA ASP A 190 0.20 -17.73 -0.10
C ASP A 190 -0.71 -17.43 -1.32
N ASP A 191 -0.27 -16.62 -2.29
CA ASP A 191 -0.97 -16.40 -3.58
C ASP A 191 -1.18 -17.72 -4.34
N VAL A 192 -0.14 -18.56 -4.41
CA VAL A 192 -0.23 -19.87 -5.06
C VAL A 192 -1.16 -20.80 -4.27
N ALA A 193 -1.19 -20.73 -2.94
CA ALA A 193 -2.13 -21.51 -2.14
C ALA A 193 -3.58 -21.13 -2.44
N CYS A 194 -3.83 -19.83 -2.57
CA CYS A 194 -5.14 -19.28 -2.87
C CYS A 194 -5.64 -19.65 -4.27
N GLU A 195 -4.83 -19.44 -5.31
CA GLU A 195 -5.17 -19.81 -6.70
C GLU A 195 -5.44 -21.30 -6.88
N LEU A 196 -4.82 -22.14 -6.05
CA LEU A 196 -5.00 -23.59 -6.08
C LEU A 196 -6.14 -24.09 -5.18
N ASP A 197 -6.84 -23.19 -4.48
CA ASP A 197 -7.81 -23.55 -3.45
C ASP A 197 -7.24 -24.55 -2.42
N ALA A 198 -5.96 -24.36 -2.10
CA ALA A 198 -5.14 -25.30 -1.34
C ALA A 198 -4.84 -24.77 0.07
N GLY A 199 -4.55 -25.68 0.99
CA GLY A 199 -4.28 -25.33 2.38
C GLY A 199 -5.53 -25.26 3.28
N PRO A 200 -5.36 -25.27 4.61
CA PRO A 200 -6.47 -25.35 5.57
C PRO A 200 -7.55 -24.29 5.31
N ALA A 201 -8.77 -24.56 5.76
CA ALA A 201 -9.83 -23.56 5.75
C ALA A 201 -9.40 -22.26 6.44
N CYS A 202 -10.06 -21.16 6.10
CA CYS A 202 -9.86 -19.89 6.76
C CYS A 202 -10.00 -20.05 8.29
N ALA A 203 -9.06 -19.46 9.01
CA ALA A 203 -9.03 -19.41 10.47
C ALA A 203 -9.10 -17.97 10.96
N CYS A 204 -9.50 -17.02 10.12
CA CYS A 204 -9.66 -15.61 10.47
C CYS A 204 -11.02 -15.26 11.05
N GLY A 205 -11.93 -16.24 11.21
CA GLY A 205 -13.26 -16.04 11.76
C GLY A 205 -14.29 -16.86 10.99
N THR A 206 -15.51 -16.92 11.51
CA THR A 206 -16.63 -17.58 10.83
C THR A 206 -17.83 -16.63 10.80
N PRO A 207 -18.37 -16.30 9.61
CA PRO A 207 -17.93 -16.74 8.29
C PRO A 207 -16.56 -16.15 7.89
N ASP A 208 -16.00 -16.64 6.79
CA ASP A 208 -14.75 -16.12 6.22
C ASP A 208 -14.91 -14.63 5.89
N PRO A 209 -13.87 -13.81 6.08
CA PRO A 209 -13.94 -12.39 5.80
C PRO A 209 -14.03 -12.17 4.28
N ALA A 210 -14.97 -11.32 3.87
CA ALA A 210 -15.11 -10.88 2.48
C ALA A 210 -14.37 -9.56 2.20
N PHE A 211 -14.15 -8.75 3.24
CA PHE A 211 -13.45 -7.48 3.15
C PHE A 211 -12.49 -7.26 4.32
N LEU A 212 -11.45 -6.49 4.04
CA LEU A 212 -10.65 -5.82 5.03
C LEU A 212 -10.93 -4.31 4.93
N SER A 213 -11.26 -3.70 6.07
CA SER A 213 -11.52 -2.27 6.21
C SER A 213 -10.39 -1.62 6.98
N PHE A 214 -9.87 -0.52 6.47
CA PHE A 214 -8.99 0.39 7.19
C PHE A 214 -9.63 1.77 7.25
N THR A 215 -9.73 2.34 8.44
CA THR A 215 -10.24 3.70 8.66
C THR A 215 -9.18 4.51 9.38
N THR A 216 -8.68 5.57 8.75
CA THR A 216 -7.72 6.49 9.37
C THR A 216 -8.29 7.09 10.66
N SER A 217 -7.50 7.13 11.71
CA SER A 217 -7.82 7.78 12.98
C SER A 217 -7.01 9.06 13.13
N LEU A 218 -7.08 9.69 14.31
CA LEU A 218 -6.16 10.77 14.64
C LEU A 218 -4.74 10.26 14.85
N GLY A 219 -3.80 10.88 14.14
CA GLY A 219 -2.38 10.61 14.32
C GLY A 219 -1.87 11.26 15.59
N THR A 220 -1.19 10.50 16.44
CA THR A 220 -0.50 11.04 17.62
C THR A 220 0.90 10.49 17.75
N GLY A 221 1.82 11.32 18.22
CA GLY A 221 3.20 10.94 18.49
C GLY A 221 4.07 10.86 17.24
N ASN A 222 5.16 10.10 17.37
CA ASN A 222 6.19 9.96 16.36
C ASN A 222 6.12 8.57 15.71
N CYS A 223 6.02 8.54 14.39
CA CYS A 223 6.01 7.30 13.61
C CYS A 223 7.34 7.07 12.89
N GLY A 224 8.20 8.08 12.78
CA GLY A 224 9.43 7.93 12.02
C GLY A 224 10.46 9.00 12.29
N ASN A 225 11.60 8.89 11.63
CA ASN A 225 12.66 9.90 11.70
C ASN A 225 13.43 9.97 10.38
N THR A 226 13.94 11.16 10.07
CA THR A 226 15.09 11.28 9.16
C THR A 226 16.39 11.26 9.97
N PHE A 227 17.45 10.69 9.41
CA PHE A 227 18.76 10.56 10.05
C PHE A 227 19.86 11.13 9.17
N ASN A 228 20.91 11.68 9.77
CA ASN A 228 22.11 12.13 9.06
C ASN A 228 23.13 10.99 8.82
N ASP A 229 24.33 11.31 8.32
CA ASP A 229 25.41 10.31 8.10
C ASP A 229 25.88 9.59 9.38
N SER A 230 25.80 10.25 10.54
CA SER A 230 26.21 9.65 11.83
C SER A 230 25.10 8.82 12.48
N GLY A 231 23.94 8.67 11.82
CA GLY A 231 22.77 8.00 12.38
C GLY A 231 22.04 8.82 13.44
N SER A 232 22.33 10.12 13.57
CA SER A 232 21.62 11.01 14.48
C SER A 232 20.33 11.51 13.83
N PRO A 233 19.19 11.55 14.57
CA PRO A 233 17.93 12.02 14.03
C PRO A 233 17.98 13.52 13.69
N LEU A 234 17.38 13.91 12.57
CA LEU A 234 17.28 15.30 12.10
C LEU A 234 15.85 15.84 12.26
N VAL A 235 14.87 15.10 11.76
CA VAL A 235 13.45 15.47 11.82
C VAL A 235 12.65 14.29 12.36
N SER A 236 11.72 14.58 13.26
CA SER A 236 10.71 13.63 13.73
C SER A 236 9.56 13.58 12.73
N LEU A 237 9.20 12.39 12.27
CA LEU A 237 8.08 12.19 11.36
C LEU A 237 6.85 11.80 12.18
N GLY A 238 5.97 12.76 12.39
CA GLY A 238 4.75 12.59 13.17
C GLY A 238 3.76 11.69 12.46
N CYS A 239 3.03 10.88 13.22
CA CYS A 239 2.00 10.00 12.68
C CYS A 239 0.90 10.80 11.97
N ASN A 240 0.40 10.27 10.85
CA ASN A 240 -0.62 10.89 9.99
C ASN A 240 -0.18 12.21 9.38
N ASN A 241 1.12 12.40 9.17
CA ASN A 241 1.62 13.48 8.34
C ASN A 241 2.17 12.93 7.03
N LEU A 242 1.90 13.65 5.95
CA LEU A 242 2.50 13.46 4.65
C LEU A 242 3.69 14.43 4.52
N TYR A 243 4.86 13.87 4.31
CA TYR A 243 6.10 14.59 4.02
C TYR A 243 6.45 14.37 2.55
N THR A 244 6.77 15.45 1.84
CA THR A 244 7.16 15.38 0.42
C THR A 244 8.33 16.31 0.13
N GLY A 245 9.15 15.92 -0.85
CA GLY A 245 10.19 16.77 -1.41
C GLY A 245 11.60 16.52 -0.87
N GLY A 246 12.57 17.05 -1.61
CA GLY A 246 13.99 17.00 -1.27
C GLY A 246 14.37 17.92 -0.09
N GLY A 247 15.69 18.14 0.07
CA GLY A 247 16.22 18.93 1.18
C GLY A 247 15.82 20.41 1.15
N SER A 248 15.29 20.91 0.03
CA SER A 248 14.89 22.31 -0.16
C SER A 248 13.38 22.46 -0.34
N ALA A 249 12.59 21.44 0.02
CA ALA A 249 11.13 21.52 0.00
C ALA A 249 10.63 22.78 0.73
N ALA A 250 9.59 23.41 0.18
CA ALA A 250 8.92 24.57 0.78
C ALA A 250 7.53 24.22 1.34
N VAL A 251 7.05 23.01 1.07
CA VAL A 251 5.77 22.49 1.56
C VAL A 251 5.97 21.91 2.97
N PRO A 252 5.26 22.42 3.99
CA PRO A 252 5.30 21.84 5.33
C PRO A 252 4.60 20.47 5.36
N PRO A 253 4.88 19.64 6.39
CA PRO A 253 4.18 18.37 6.57
C PRO A 253 2.68 18.61 6.66
N SER A 254 1.91 17.84 5.88
CA SER A 254 0.45 17.99 5.79
C SER A 254 -0.24 16.87 6.54
N THR A 255 -1.13 17.19 7.46
CA THR A 255 -1.85 16.18 8.25
C THR A 255 -2.88 15.47 7.38
N VAL A 256 -2.75 14.15 7.28
CA VAL A 256 -3.71 13.28 6.62
C VAL A 256 -5.02 13.29 7.42
N PRO A 257 -6.16 13.54 6.77
CA PRO A 257 -7.45 13.54 7.44
C PRO A 257 -7.75 12.19 8.12
N ASP A 258 -8.48 12.24 9.24
CA ASP A 258 -9.13 11.06 9.81
C ASP A 258 -10.44 10.69 9.08
N TYR A 259 -10.98 9.53 9.42
CA TYR A 259 -12.19 8.93 8.85
C TYR A 259 -12.16 8.65 7.33
N GLY A 260 -11.01 8.74 6.68
CA GLY A 260 -10.78 8.08 5.40
C GLY A 260 -10.92 6.57 5.56
N ASN A 261 -12.01 6.01 5.01
CA ASN A 261 -12.26 4.57 4.99
C ASN A 261 -11.84 3.99 3.64
N THR A 262 -11.11 2.89 3.65
CA THR A 262 -10.75 2.12 2.46
C THR A 262 -11.08 0.65 2.69
N LEU A 263 -11.80 0.06 1.74
CA LEU A 263 -12.16 -1.34 1.71
C LEU A 263 -11.36 -2.03 0.60
N THR A 264 -10.73 -3.15 0.97
CA THR A 264 -10.21 -4.14 0.01
C THR A 264 -11.02 -5.41 0.14
N ARG A 265 -11.23 -6.12 -0.97
CA ARG A 265 -11.82 -7.45 -0.93
C ARG A 265 -10.79 -8.44 -0.40
N THR A 266 -11.26 -9.40 0.37
CA THR A 266 -10.52 -10.63 0.62
C THR A 266 -10.86 -11.59 -0.51
N SER A 267 -9.99 -11.70 -1.51
CA SER A 267 -10.18 -12.64 -2.63
C SER A 267 -9.98 -14.09 -2.19
N CYS A 268 -9.18 -14.29 -1.14
CA CYS A 268 -8.91 -15.59 -0.56
C CYS A 268 -8.58 -15.47 0.93
N CYS A 269 -9.08 -16.43 1.73
CA CYS A 269 -8.63 -16.66 3.09
C CYS A 269 -8.23 -18.13 3.27
N ARG A 270 -6.99 -18.37 3.69
CA ARG A 270 -6.48 -19.72 4.01
C ARG A 270 -5.67 -19.67 5.29
N SER A 271 -6.02 -20.52 6.25
CA SER A 271 -5.43 -20.44 7.59
C SER A 271 -5.55 -19.00 8.14
N LYS A 272 -4.44 -18.33 8.46
CA LYS A 272 -4.42 -16.96 8.97
C LYS A 272 -4.11 -15.90 7.90
N PHE A 273 -3.88 -16.33 6.66
CA PHE A 273 -3.51 -15.46 5.55
C PHE A 273 -4.74 -15.01 4.76
N LEU A 274 -4.67 -13.77 4.28
CA LEU A 274 -5.66 -13.10 3.47
C LEU A 274 -4.99 -12.51 2.23
N THR A 275 -5.44 -12.90 1.03
CA THR A 275 -5.09 -12.15 -0.20
C THR A 275 -6.06 -10.97 -0.31
N LEU A 276 -5.50 -9.76 -0.36
CA LEU A 276 -6.24 -8.53 -0.59
C LEU A 276 -6.29 -8.24 -2.07
N SER A 277 -7.48 -7.93 -2.56
CA SER A 277 -7.72 -7.51 -3.92
C SER A 277 -8.61 -6.27 -3.95
N VAL A 278 -8.75 -5.70 -5.13
CA VAL A 278 -9.66 -4.59 -5.39
C VAL A 278 -11.08 -4.84 -4.88
N ALA A 279 -11.63 -3.86 -4.16
CA ALA A 279 -13.07 -3.68 -3.97
C ALA A 279 -13.55 -2.61 -4.94
N THR A 280 -14.58 -2.90 -5.71
CA THR A 280 -15.19 -1.94 -6.65
C THR A 280 -16.20 -1.03 -5.95
N SER A 281 -16.61 0.04 -6.62
CA SER A 281 -17.72 0.89 -6.14
C SER A 281 -19.05 0.13 -6.07
N THR A 282 -19.22 -0.92 -6.88
CA THR A 282 -20.39 -1.81 -6.81
C THR A 282 -20.33 -2.70 -5.56
N ASP A 283 -19.14 -3.22 -5.22
CA ASP A 283 -18.95 -4.04 -4.01
C ASP A 283 -19.26 -3.27 -2.73
N THR A 284 -18.87 -2.00 -2.69
CA THR A 284 -18.97 -1.13 -1.49
C THR A 284 -20.24 -0.27 -1.47
N GLY A 285 -20.93 -0.16 -2.61
CA GLY A 285 -22.06 0.76 -2.81
C GLY A 285 -21.66 2.23 -3.00
N SER A 286 -20.36 2.54 -3.07
CA SER A 286 -19.87 3.92 -3.16
C SER A 286 -18.50 4.01 -3.81
N ASN A 287 -18.19 5.13 -4.50
CA ASN A 287 -16.83 5.39 -4.97
C ASN A 287 -15.90 5.98 -3.88
N ARG A 288 -16.41 6.11 -2.65
CA ARG A 288 -15.75 6.87 -1.56
C ARG A 288 -14.79 6.06 -0.69
N ASN A 289 -15.01 4.76 -0.64
CA ASN A 289 -14.28 3.81 0.20
C ASN A 289 -13.85 2.55 -0.55
N CYS A 290 -14.05 2.50 -1.87
CA CYS A 290 -13.55 1.41 -2.69
C CYS A 290 -12.04 1.54 -2.97
N SER A 291 -11.45 0.51 -3.55
CA SER A 291 -10.00 0.42 -3.80
C SER A 291 -9.67 0.11 -5.27
N ASN A 292 -10.59 0.45 -6.17
CA ASN A 292 -10.40 0.35 -7.62
C ASN A 292 -9.92 1.68 -8.21
N THR A 293 -9.34 1.67 -9.41
CA THR A 293 -8.99 2.92 -10.12
C THR A 293 -10.16 3.90 -10.16
N GLY A 294 -9.90 5.14 -9.78
CA GLY A 294 -10.88 6.23 -9.73
C GLY A 294 -11.69 6.32 -8.43
N CYS A 295 -11.57 5.36 -7.50
CA CYS A 295 -12.12 5.49 -6.16
C CYS A 295 -11.45 6.67 -5.43
N LEU A 296 -12.21 7.41 -4.62
CA LEU A 296 -11.67 8.45 -3.75
C LEU A 296 -10.95 7.80 -2.57
N TYR A 297 -9.85 8.41 -2.12
CA TYR A 297 -9.04 7.92 -1.01
C TYR A 297 -8.97 8.97 0.10
N GLY A 298 -9.84 8.84 1.10
CA GLY A 298 -9.99 9.81 2.17
C GLY A 298 -10.64 11.13 1.70
N PRO A 299 -10.95 12.05 2.63
CA PRO A 299 -11.50 13.35 2.28
C PRO A 299 -10.40 14.26 1.69
N PRO A 300 -10.78 15.40 1.06
CA PRO A 300 -9.82 16.32 0.47
C PRO A 300 -8.73 16.75 1.47
N LEU A 301 -7.47 16.70 1.04
CA LEU A 301 -6.31 17.03 1.86
C LEU A 301 -5.93 18.52 1.66
N PRO A 302 -6.11 19.37 2.67
CA PRO A 302 -5.59 20.73 2.65
C PRO A 302 -4.07 20.74 2.81
N ILE A 303 -3.38 21.52 1.99
CA ILE A 303 -1.94 21.78 2.11
C ILE A 303 -1.75 23.29 2.17
N THR A 304 -1.29 23.78 3.32
CA THR A 304 -1.06 25.20 3.54
C THR A 304 0.37 25.59 3.17
N SER A 305 0.52 26.60 2.32
CA SER A 305 1.83 27.16 1.94
C SER A 305 1.64 28.60 1.42
N VAL A 306 2.67 29.18 0.82
CA VAL A 306 2.52 30.46 0.08
C VAL A 306 1.52 30.37 -1.07
N THR A 307 1.32 29.16 -1.62
CA THR A 307 0.31 28.82 -2.63
C THR A 307 -0.47 27.61 -2.11
N SER A 308 -1.36 27.83 -1.16
CA SER A 308 -2.14 26.75 -0.54
C SER A 308 -3.03 26.03 -1.56
N VAL A 309 -3.10 24.72 -1.43
CA VAL A 309 -3.81 23.84 -2.37
C VAL A 309 -4.74 22.89 -1.63
N CYS A 310 -5.79 22.47 -2.32
CA CYS A 310 -6.64 21.36 -1.91
C CYS A 310 -6.35 20.15 -2.80
N VAL A 311 -6.06 19.01 -2.19
CA VAL A 311 -5.67 17.78 -2.90
C VAL A 311 -6.79 16.74 -2.82
N ILE A 312 -7.21 16.23 -3.98
CA ILE A 312 -8.11 15.08 -4.09
C ILE A 312 -7.31 13.84 -4.46
N ASN A 313 -7.23 12.90 -3.53
CA ASN A 313 -6.60 11.62 -3.77
C ASN A 313 -7.62 10.65 -4.40
N THR A 314 -7.25 10.09 -5.54
CA THR A 314 -7.95 8.96 -6.14
C THR A 314 -7.03 7.77 -6.26
N VAL A 315 -7.57 6.57 -6.21
CA VAL A 315 -6.81 5.33 -6.46
C VAL A 315 -6.39 5.31 -7.94
N ALA A 316 -5.10 5.19 -8.19
CA ALA A 316 -4.52 5.18 -9.54
C ALA A 316 -4.62 3.79 -10.19
N GLN A 317 -4.43 2.73 -9.41
CA GLN A 317 -4.49 1.34 -9.88
C GLN A 317 -5.24 0.47 -8.87
N PRO A 318 -5.88 -0.64 -9.33
CA PRO A 318 -6.59 -1.54 -8.44
C PRO A 318 -5.69 -2.03 -7.31
N ALA A 319 -6.16 -1.89 -6.07
CA ALA A 319 -5.36 -2.27 -4.92
C ALA A 319 -5.12 -3.79 -4.87
N ALA A 320 -3.94 -4.14 -4.37
CA ALA A 320 -3.54 -5.53 -4.17
C ALA A 320 -2.66 -5.62 -2.92
N GLY A 321 -2.64 -6.79 -2.29
CA GLY A 321 -1.82 -6.96 -1.11
C GLY A 321 -2.14 -8.22 -0.35
N TYR A 322 -1.71 -8.24 0.90
CA TYR A 322 -1.95 -9.36 1.80
C TYR A 322 -2.02 -8.90 3.25
N ALA A 323 -2.72 -9.69 4.06
CA ALA A 323 -2.82 -9.49 5.49
C ALA A 323 -2.80 -10.82 6.26
N TYR A 324 -2.44 -10.74 7.54
CA TYR A 324 -2.43 -11.88 8.45
C TYR A 324 -3.29 -11.57 9.67
N CYS A 325 -4.34 -12.36 9.89
CA CYS A 325 -5.31 -12.08 10.96
C CYS A 325 -4.84 -12.51 12.35
N ASP A 326 -3.80 -13.33 12.48
CA ASP A 326 -3.21 -13.68 13.78
C ASP A 326 -2.26 -12.60 14.31
N THR A 327 -1.61 -11.87 13.41
CA THR A 327 -0.67 -10.80 13.76
C THR A 327 -1.26 -9.40 13.55
N GLY A 328 -2.29 -9.26 12.73
CA GLY A 328 -2.82 -7.96 12.29
C GLY A 328 -1.83 -7.21 11.40
N SER A 329 -0.92 -7.96 10.75
CA SER A 329 0.06 -7.41 9.83
C SER A 329 -0.50 -7.34 8.42
N GLU A 330 -0.07 -6.34 7.66
CA GLU A 330 -0.59 -6.05 6.33
C GLU A 330 0.50 -5.44 5.44
N THR A 331 0.42 -5.74 4.15
CA THR A 331 1.08 -4.98 3.08
C THR A 331 0.05 -4.72 1.99
N LEU A 332 -0.12 -3.46 1.64
CA LEU A 332 -1.13 -2.98 0.70
C LEU A 332 -0.48 -2.06 -0.33
N ASP A 333 -0.51 -2.48 -1.59
CA ASP A 333 -0.19 -1.66 -2.75
C ASP A 333 -1.48 -0.98 -3.23
N ILE A 334 -1.53 0.34 -3.05
CA ILE A 334 -2.68 1.19 -3.43
C ILE A 334 -2.16 2.52 -3.95
N PRO A 335 -1.55 2.54 -5.14
CA PRO A 335 -1.00 3.77 -5.68
C PRO A 335 -2.12 4.78 -5.90
N LEU A 336 -1.84 6.05 -5.59
CA LEU A 336 -2.80 7.15 -5.68
C LEU A 336 -2.38 8.15 -6.75
N THR A 337 -3.39 8.81 -7.32
CA THR A 337 -3.26 10.04 -8.08
C THR A 337 -3.77 11.18 -7.20
N SER A 338 -2.86 12.07 -6.79
CA SER A 338 -3.17 13.26 -6.02
C SER A 338 -3.44 14.42 -6.96
N ASN A 339 -4.72 14.74 -7.19
CA ASN A 339 -5.14 15.87 -8.02
C ASN A 339 -5.09 17.16 -7.23
N VAL A 340 -4.31 18.13 -7.69
CA VAL A 340 -4.02 19.36 -6.96
C VAL A 340 -4.84 20.51 -7.53
N TYR A 341 -5.55 21.19 -6.63
CA TYR A 341 -6.33 22.38 -6.92
C TYR A 341 -5.73 23.56 -6.17
N LEU A 342 -5.32 24.58 -6.91
CA LEU A 342 -4.88 25.84 -6.33
C LEU A 342 -6.09 26.67 -5.92
N THR A 343 -6.22 26.90 -4.63
CA THR A 343 -7.39 27.53 -3.98
C THR A 343 -7.03 28.69 -3.06
N PHE A 344 -5.76 28.78 -2.62
CA PHE A 344 -5.31 29.76 -1.63
C PHE A 344 -6.07 29.65 -0.30
N ASP A 345 -6.65 30.74 0.17
CA ASP A 345 -7.52 30.77 1.34
C ASP A 345 -8.97 30.99 0.88
N LEU A 346 -9.80 29.97 1.05
CA LEU A 346 -11.22 30.04 0.67
C LEU A 346 -12.03 30.91 1.63
N PHE A 347 -11.54 31.07 2.87
CA PHE A 347 -12.20 31.87 3.90
C PHE A 347 -11.20 32.91 4.44
N PRO A 348 -10.86 33.93 3.63
CA PRO A 348 -9.88 34.92 4.01
C PRO A 348 -10.32 35.67 5.27
N GLN A 349 -9.41 35.74 6.25
CA GLN A 349 -9.64 36.43 7.51
C GLN A 349 -9.99 37.91 7.29
N THR A 350 -11.10 38.37 7.87
CA THR A 350 -11.44 39.81 7.89
C THR A 350 -10.66 40.47 9.02
N GLY A 351 -9.73 41.38 8.68
CA GLY A 351 -8.88 42.05 9.67
C GLY A 351 -7.82 41.16 10.32
N GLY A 352 -7.46 40.03 9.69
CA GLY A 352 -6.45 39.09 10.21
C GLY A 352 -6.93 38.23 11.39
N MET A 353 -8.25 38.12 11.57
CA MET A 353 -8.86 37.29 12.62
C MET A 353 -9.56 36.08 12.01
N ASP A 354 -9.35 34.92 12.64
CA ASP A 354 -10.09 33.68 12.41
C ASP A 354 -11.59 33.91 12.61
N HIS A 355 -12.42 33.23 11.84
CA HIS A 355 -13.87 33.43 11.88
C HIS A 355 -14.67 32.14 11.67
N CYS A 356 -15.90 32.16 12.18
CA CYS A 356 -16.84 31.08 12.00
C CYS A 356 -17.31 31.00 10.53
N VAL A 357 -17.28 29.80 9.98
CA VAL A 357 -17.82 29.45 8.66
C VAL A 357 -19.02 28.55 8.89
N GLY A 358 -20.17 28.92 8.33
CA GLY A 358 -21.43 28.21 8.53
C GLY A 358 -22.06 28.43 9.91
N GLY A 359 -23.18 27.75 10.13
CA GLY A 359 -24.00 27.89 11.34
C GLY A 359 -24.61 29.28 11.54
N ASN A 360 -25.11 29.52 12.75
CA ASN A 360 -25.89 30.72 13.09
C ASN A 360 -25.02 31.96 13.32
N ASN A 361 -23.73 31.77 13.62
CA ASN A 361 -22.76 32.83 13.93
C ASN A 361 -21.68 32.96 12.84
N SER A 362 -22.00 32.62 11.58
CA SER A 362 -21.07 32.78 10.45
C SER A 362 -20.51 34.21 10.37
N GLY A 363 -19.19 34.33 10.19
CA GLY A 363 -18.43 35.59 10.18
C GLY A 363 -18.01 36.12 11.56
N ALA A 364 -18.46 35.53 12.66
CA ALA A 364 -18.01 35.93 14.00
C ALA A 364 -16.55 35.53 14.23
N VAL A 365 -15.77 36.40 14.88
CA VAL A 365 -14.38 36.07 15.26
C VAL A 365 -14.38 34.90 16.22
N CYS A 366 -13.46 33.97 16.00
CA CYS A 366 -13.33 32.77 16.80
C CYS A 366 -11.86 32.38 17.01
N THR A 367 -11.59 31.57 18.02
CA THR A 367 -10.29 30.88 18.20
C THR A 367 -10.48 29.37 18.35
N ASP A 368 -11.74 28.95 18.43
CA ASP A 368 -12.23 27.59 18.61
C ASP A 368 -13.68 27.52 18.10
N ASN A 369 -14.31 26.34 18.10
CA ASN A 369 -15.68 26.16 17.58
C ASN A 369 -16.79 26.64 18.54
N THR A 370 -16.47 27.01 19.77
CA THR A 370 -17.44 27.44 20.79
C THR A 370 -18.32 28.63 20.34
N PRO A 371 -17.77 29.71 19.75
CA PRO A 371 -18.58 30.81 19.23
C PRO A 371 -19.36 30.43 17.96
N CYS A 372 -19.01 29.35 17.27
CA CYS A 372 -19.59 28.95 15.98
C CYS A 372 -20.85 28.09 16.19
N THR A 373 -21.87 28.69 16.80
CA THR A 373 -23.14 28.01 17.13
C THR A 373 -23.93 27.58 15.89
N GLY A 374 -24.85 26.63 16.04
CA GLY A 374 -25.67 26.12 14.93
C GLY A 374 -24.91 25.22 13.96
N GLY A 375 -23.80 24.62 14.40
CA GLY A 375 -22.98 23.74 13.55
C GLY A 375 -21.93 24.48 12.72
N GLY A 376 -21.63 25.74 13.04
CA GLY A 376 -20.53 26.46 12.40
C GLY A 376 -19.16 25.88 12.78
N PHE A 377 -18.16 26.19 11.97
CA PHE A 377 -16.78 25.77 12.16
C PHE A 377 -15.85 26.97 12.22
N CYS A 378 -14.89 27.00 13.14
CA CYS A 378 -13.90 28.07 13.23
C CYS A 378 -12.76 27.83 12.23
N SER A 379 -12.80 28.52 11.10
CA SER A 379 -11.70 28.51 10.14
C SER A 379 -10.51 29.25 10.76
N THR A 380 -9.49 28.49 11.16
CA THR A 380 -8.27 29.07 11.71
C THR A 380 -7.17 29.14 10.64
N GLY A 381 -6.40 30.21 10.57
CA GLY A 381 -5.39 30.41 9.53
C GLY A 381 -5.94 30.27 8.10
N THR A 382 -5.18 29.60 7.23
CA THR A 382 -5.54 29.41 5.82
C THR A 382 -6.30 28.11 5.61
N GLN A 383 -7.49 28.18 5.01
CA GLN A 383 -8.33 27.02 4.69
C GLN A 383 -8.41 26.84 3.16
N PRO A 384 -7.59 25.97 2.56
CA PRO A 384 -7.56 25.80 1.11
C PRO A 384 -8.63 24.84 0.59
N CYS A 385 -9.19 23.97 1.42
CA CYS A 385 -10.22 23.03 0.98
C CYS A 385 -11.63 23.50 1.38
N PRO A 386 -12.65 23.27 0.54
CA PRO A 386 -14.03 23.43 0.96
C PRO A 386 -14.33 22.56 2.18
N ILE A 387 -15.21 23.05 3.05
CA ILE A 387 -15.58 22.37 4.30
C ILE A 387 -17.04 21.94 4.27
N CYS A 388 -17.34 20.86 4.96
CA CYS A 388 -18.69 20.44 5.29
C CYS A 388 -18.92 20.68 6.78
N ALA A 389 -19.35 21.89 7.14
CA ALA A 389 -19.50 22.26 8.55
C ALA A 389 -20.61 21.43 9.23
N GLY A 390 -20.71 21.52 10.56
CA GLY A 390 -21.71 20.80 11.35
C GLY A 390 -23.17 21.21 11.06
N ASP A 391 -23.39 22.28 10.28
CA ASP A 391 -24.70 22.64 9.72
C ASP A 391 -25.13 21.74 8.56
N GLY A 392 -24.26 20.82 8.11
CA GLY A 392 -24.54 19.83 7.06
C GLY A 392 -24.51 20.42 5.66
N LEU A 393 -23.90 21.60 5.48
CA LEU A 393 -23.78 22.28 4.19
C LEU A 393 -22.32 22.43 3.77
N CYS A 394 -22.07 22.34 2.47
CA CYS A 394 -20.78 22.66 1.89
C CYS A 394 -20.56 24.18 1.92
N HIS A 395 -19.38 24.59 2.38
CA HIS A 395 -18.90 25.96 2.29
C HIS A 395 -17.67 25.97 1.36
N GLY A 396 -17.73 26.78 0.31
CA GLY A 396 -16.74 26.84 -0.76
C GLY A 396 -16.91 25.77 -1.86
N GLY A 397 -16.28 26.02 -3.02
CA GLY A 397 -16.26 25.09 -4.15
C GLY A 397 -17.60 25.00 -4.91
N PRO A 398 -17.69 24.13 -5.93
CA PRO A 398 -18.85 24.04 -6.80
C PRO A 398 -20.16 23.64 -6.09
N ASN A 399 -20.05 22.99 -4.92
CA ASN A 399 -21.20 22.52 -4.15
C ASN A 399 -21.59 23.46 -3.01
N ASN A 400 -21.07 24.69 -2.96
CA ASN A 400 -21.37 25.65 -1.91
C ASN A 400 -22.90 25.81 -1.67
N GLY A 401 -23.33 25.63 -0.42
CA GLY A 401 -24.73 25.67 0.01
C GLY A 401 -25.53 24.38 -0.17
N ASN A 402 -24.95 23.35 -0.81
CA ASN A 402 -25.60 22.04 -0.94
C ASN A 402 -25.32 21.16 0.28
N GLY A 403 -26.20 20.18 0.51
CA GLY A 403 -26.07 19.23 1.61
C GLY A 403 -24.82 18.35 1.50
N CYS A 404 -24.21 18.07 2.64
CA CYS A 404 -23.02 17.24 2.75
C CYS A 404 -23.04 16.44 4.07
N THR A 405 -22.24 15.38 4.13
CA THR A 405 -21.97 14.66 5.38
C THR A 405 -20.65 15.16 5.95
N PRO A 406 -20.64 15.75 7.15
CA PRO A 406 -19.40 16.17 7.78
C PRO A 406 -18.51 14.96 8.01
N GLY A 407 -17.20 15.12 7.76
CA GLY A 407 -16.25 14.24 8.43
C GLY A 407 -16.48 14.35 9.93
N THR A 408 -16.68 13.23 10.62
CA THR A 408 -16.63 13.25 12.09
C THR A 408 -15.18 13.48 12.43
N LEU A 409 -14.82 14.60 13.04
CA LEU A 409 -13.42 14.84 13.42
C LEU A 409 -13.36 15.14 14.89
N LEU A 410 -12.52 14.38 15.59
CA LEU A 410 -12.27 14.53 17.01
C LEU A 410 -11.16 15.57 17.30
N VAL A 411 -10.56 16.19 16.27
CA VAL A 411 -9.65 17.34 16.43
C VAL A 411 -10.23 18.65 15.93
N MET A 412 -9.99 19.67 16.75
CA MET A 412 -10.03 21.07 16.35
C MET A 412 -8.70 21.40 15.68
N GLY A 413 -8.74 21.76 14.40
CA GLY A 413 -7.57 22.23 13.66
C GLY A 413 -8.01 23.01 12.41
N PRO A 414 -7.17 23.95 11.92
CA PRO A 414 -7.51 25.01 10.96
C PRO A 414 -8.14 24.63 9.63
N GLN A 415 -8.12 23.36 9.26
CA GLN A 415 -8.21 22.92 7.88
C GLN A 415 -9.36 21.92 7.61
N TRP A 416 -10.27 21.79 8.56
CA TRP A 416 -11.23 20.69 8.70
C TRP A 416 -12.65 21.22 8.97
N PRO A 417 -13.75 20.45 8.85
CA PRO A 417 -13.90 19.15 8.21
C PRO A 417 -14.06 19.25 6.69
N THR A 418 -13.08 18.79 5.93
CA THR A 418 -13.26 18.60 4.49
C THR A 418 -14.16 17.39 4.25
N SER A 419 -14.85 17.37 3.12
CA SER A 419 -15.69 16.23 2.73
C SER A 419 -15.57 15.98 1.24
N GLN A 420 -15.71 14.72 0.84
CA GLN A 420 -15.83 14.34 -0.56
C GLN A 420 -17.13 14.89 -1.20
N ASP A 421 -18.10 15.33 -0.38
CA ASP A 421 -19.29 16.08 -0.84
C ASP A 421 -18.98 17.49 -1.30
N CYS A 422 -17.85 18.06 -0.85
CA CYS A 422 -17.46 19.44 -1.11
C CYS A 422 -16.13 19.45 -1.89
N PRO A 423 -16.13 19.05 -3.18
CA PRO A 423 -14.91 19.03 -3.98
C PRO A 423 -14.38 20.45 -4.22
N PRO A 424 -13.06 20.65 -4.32
CA PRO A 424 -12.49 21.90 -4.82
C PRO A 424 -12.75 22.03 -6.33
N GLY A 425 -12.91 23.26 -6.81
CA GLY A 425 -13.12 23.53 -8.23
C GLY A 425 -13.68 24.94 -8.46
N PRO A 426 -13.92 25.32 -9.72
CA PRO A 426 -14.45 26.65 -10.04
C PRO A 426 -15.76 26.94 -9.30
N PRO A 427 -15.97 28.17 -8.80
CA PRO A 427 -15.16 29.36 -9.05
C PRO A 427 -13.86 29.48 -8.23
N ASP A 428 -13.72 28.70 -7.15
CA ASP A 428 -12.72 28.98 -6.11
C ASP A 428 -11.41 28.16 -6.22
N GLY A 429 -11.38 27.18 -7.12
CA GLY A 429 -10.23 26.28 -7.29
C GLY A 429 -9.88 26.01 -8.73
N PHE A 430 -8.58 26.09 -9.05
CA PHE A 430 -8.04 25.79 -10.38
C PHE A 430 -7.21 24.50 -10.33
N PHE A 431 -7.54 23.53 -11.18
CA PHE A 431 -6.74 22.32 -11.31
C PHE A 431 -5.37 22.66 -11.91
N VAL A 432 -4.29 22.33 -11.18
CA VAL A 432 -2.92 22.64 -11.59
C VAL A 432 -2.13 21.41 -12.06
N GLY A 433 -2.56 20.21 -11.68
CA GLY A 433 -1.93 18.96 -12.10
C GLY A 433 -2.17 17.81 -11.12
N SER A 434 -1.60 16.65 -11.45
CA SER A 434 -1.70 15.45 -10.61
C SER A 434 -0.32 14.94 -10.23
N LEU A 435 -0.17 14.46 -9.00
CA LEU A 435 1.04 13.77 -8.54
C LEU A 435 0.76 12.28 -8.35
N PRO A 436 1.61 11.38 -8.86
CA PRO A 436 1.53 9.98 -8.50
C PRO A 436 2.17 9.74 -7.14
N ILE A 437 1.42 9.08 -6.26
CA ILE A 437 1.85 8.68 -4.93
C ILE A 437 1.83 7.15 -4.88
N PRO A 438 2.97 6.47 -5.05
CA PRO A 438 3.01 5.01 -5.12
C PRO A 438 3.01 4.42 -3.71
N TYR A 439 1.86 4.51 -3.03
CA TYR A 439 1.67 3.93 -1.70
C TYR A 439 1.79 2.42 -1.73
N LEU A 440 2.94 1.97 -1.23
CA LEU A 440 3.14 0.63 -0.71
C LEU A 440 3.10 0.74 0.81
N LEU A 441 1.92 0.54 1.38
CA LEU A 441 1.65 0.63 2.80
C LEU A 441 2.01 -0.69 3.48
N THR A 442 2.64 -0.63 4.65
CA THR A 442 2.97 -1.82 5.43
C THR A 442 2.87 -1.57 6.92
N THR A 443 2.52 -2.60 7.70
CA THR A 443 2.64 -2.58 9.16
C THR A 443 4.07 -2.78 9.65
N GLY A 444 5.02 -3.05 8.75
CA GLY A 444 6.45 -3.09 9.06
C GLY A 444 7.10 -1.71 9.03
N THR A 445 8.42 -1.68 9.19
CA THR A 445 9.21 -0.47 9.00
C THR A 445 9.49 -0.26 7.51
N ALA A 446 9.09 0.90 6.99
CA ALA A 446 9.48 1.39 5.67
C ALA A 446 10.75 2.25 5.80
N THR A 447 11.76 2.00 4.98
CA THR A 447 13.02 2.75 5.05
C THR A 447 13.56 3.03 3.66
N LYS A 448 14.15 4.20 3.50
CA LYS A 448 14.90 4.57 2.29
C LYS A 448 16.21 5.24 2.67
N THR A 449 17.29 4.83 2.03
CA THR A 449 18.62 5.41 2.25
C THR A 449 19.11 6.05 0.95
N SER A 450 19.59 7.28 1.05
CA SER A 450 20.09 8.03 -0.08
C SER A 450 21.49 7.60 -0.50
N VAL A 451 21.76 7.70 -1.80
CA VAL A 451 23.07 7.47 -2.41
C VAL A 451 23.74 8.79 -2.77
N ASN A 452 25.07 8.80 -2.82
CA ASN A 452 25.82 9.94 -3.35
C ASN A 452 26.17 9.64 -4.80
N GLN A 453 25.75 10.53 -5.70
CA GLN A 453 26.06 10.47 -7.13
C GLN A 453 27.14 11.51 -7.44
N PRO A 454 27.90 11.34 -8.53
CA PRO A 454 28.87 12.34 -8.98
C PRO A 454 28.26 13.74 -9.12
N SER A 455 27.01 13.79 -9.59
CA SER A 455 26.30 15.03 -9.90
C SER A 455 25.47 15.59 -8.72
N GLN A 456 25.20 14.79 -7.69
CA GLN A 456 24.43 15.22 -6.50
C GLN A 456 24.62 14.23 -5.34
N ASN A 457 24.89 14.75 -4.14
CA ASN A 457 24.88 13.94 -2.92
C ASN A 457 23.44 13.78 -2.38
N ARG A 458 23.20 12.73 -1.59
CA ARG A 458 21.92 12.50 -0.89
C ARG A 458 20.70 12.33 -1.80
N VAL A 459 20.86 11.56 -2.87
CA VAL A 459 19.77 11.19 -3.78
C VAL A 459 18.99 10.02 -3.19
N PHE A 460 17.79 10.28 -2.68
CA PHE A 460 16.78 9.27 -2.34
C PHE A 460 16.02 8.81 -3.59
N CYS A 461 15.63 9.75 -4.46
CA CYS A 461 14.74 9.50 -5.58
C CYS A 461 15.35 9.95 -6.90
N GLY A 462 16.19 9.08 -7.47
CA GLY A 462 16.92 9.38 -8.70
C GLY A 462 16.03 9.36 -9.94
N PHE A 463 16.10 10.43 -10.72
CA PHE A 463 15.59 10.53 -12.08
C PHE A 463 16.66 11.12 -13.00
N CYS A 464 16.70 10.65 -14.25
CA CYS A 464 17.65 11.14 -15.23
C CYS A 464 17.40 12.62 -15.54
N SER A 465 18.46 13.39 -15.45
CA SER A 465 18.45 14.85 -15.38
C SER A 465 19.67 15.43 -16.07
N ASP A 466 19.59 16.71 -16.40
CA ASP A 466 20.76 17.46 -16.82
C ASP A 466 21.72 17.61 -15.62
N PRO A 467 23.02 17.29 -15.78
CA PRO A 467 23.98 17.35 -14.69
C PRO A 467 24.10 18.76 -14.07
N MET A 468 23.96 19.80 -14.89
CA MET A 468 24.28 21.19 -14.52
C MET A 468 23.06 22.02 -14.11
N SER A 469 21.84 21.51 -14.28
CA SER A 469 20.60 22.24 -14.02
C SER A 469 19.58 21.41 -13.22
N ALA A 470 18.41 21.99 -12.94
CA ALA A 470 17.31 21.34 -12.23
C ALA A 470 16.25 20.78 -13.19
N THR A 471 16.63 20.44 -14.43
CA THR A 471 15.72 19.90 -15.43
C THR A 471 15.87 18.39 -15.58
N PHE A 472 14.74 17.73 -15.77
CA PHE A 472 14.62 16.27 -15.80
C PHE A 472 14.18 15.82 -17.19
N LYS A 473 14.56 14.60 -17.55
CA LYS A 473 14.08 13.97 -18.79
C LYS A 473 12.55 13.90 -18.77
N ASN A 474 11.91 14.30 -19.86
CA ASN A 474 10.46 14.18 -20.06
C ASN A 474 10.19 13.24 -21.26
N PRO A 475 9.50 12.09 -21.09
CA PRO A 475 8.96 11.54 -19.83
C PRO A 475 10.03 11.18 -18.79
N ALA A 476 9.63 11.15 -17.52
CA ALA A 476 10.53 10.85 -16.40
C ALA A 476 11.14 9.44 -16.54
N VAL A 477 12.46 9.35 -16.34
CA VAL A 477 13.20 8.07 -16.34
C VAL A 477 13.82 7.91 -14.95
N ALA A 478 13.35 6.93 -14.18
CA ALA A 478 13.92 6.60 -12.87
C ALA A 478 15.33 6.04 -13.04
N CYS A 479 16.21 6.31 -12.07
CA CYS A 479 17.57 5.82 -12.06
C CYS A 479 18.07 5.59 -10.63
N ALA A 480 19.03 4.68 -10.50
CA ALA A 480 19.81 4.45 -9.28
C ALA A 480 21.25 4.97 -9.38
N SER A 481 21.72 5.32 -10.59
CA SER A 481 23.05 5.91 -10.81
C SER A 481 23.16 6.65 -12.15
N ASP A 482 24.16 7.53 -12.27
CA ASP A 482 24.47 8.26 -13.53
C ASP A 482 24.71 7.30 -14.71
N ALA A 483 25.17 6.06 -14.44
CA ALA A 483 25.39 5.05 -15.48
C ALA A 483 24.09 4.60 -16.18
N GLU A 484 22.95 4.61 -15.48
CA GLU A 484 21.65 4.26 -16.07
C GLU A 484 21.09 5.38 -16.95
N CYS A 485 21.64 6.58 -16.79
CA CYS A 485 21.32 7.76 -17.58
C CYS A 485 22.30 7.97 -18.75
N ALA A 486 23.30 7.09 -18.90
CA ALA A 486 24.33 7.22 -19.92
C ALA A 486 23.72 7.21 -21.34
N GLY A 487 24.05 8.23 -22.13
CA GLY A 487 23.57 8.36 -23.51
C GLY A 487 22.14 8.87 -23.65
N LEU A 488 21.44 9.18 -22.55
CA LEU A 488 20.17 9.88 -22.63
C LEU A 488 20.40 11.35 -22.98
N THR A 489 19.58 11.86 -23.90
CA THR A 489 19.50 13.28 -24.29
C THR A 489 18.06 13.76 -24.23
N GLY A 490 17.82 15.05 -24.47
CA GLY A 490 16.49 15.66 -24.51
C GLY A 490 16.00 16.13 -23.15
N CYS A 491 16.90 16.66 -22.31
CA CYS A 491 16.54 17.37 -21.08
C CYS A 491 16.27 18.83 -21.45
N PRO A 492 15.17 19.47 -20.98
CA PRO A 492 14.90 20.86 -21.30
C PRO A 492 16.08 21.75 -20.87
N GLY A 493 16.81 22.35 -21.82
CA GLY A 493 18.05 23.09 -21.53
C GLY A 493 18.95 23.29 -22.75
N VAL A 494 20.07 24.01 -22.55
CA VAL A 494 21.03 24.42 -23.60
C VAL A 494 22.14 23.39 -23.88
N SER A 495 22.37 22.42 -22.99
CA SER A 495 23.47 21.45 -23.11
C SER A 495 23.08 20.08 -23.66
N ASP A 496 21.82 19.65 -23.51
CA ASP A 496 21.22 18.37 -23.98
C ASP A 496 21.72 17.00 -23.44
N PRO A 497 22.60 16.84 -22.42
CA PRO A 497 22.76 15.54 -21.76
C PRO A 497 21.73 15.35 -20.64
N CYS A 498 21.09 14.19 -20.59
CA CYS A 498 20.30 13.73 -19.44
C CYS A 498 21.09 12.67 -18.65
N THR A 499 22.38 12.88 -18.41
CA THR A 499 23.30 11.83 -17.95
C THR A 499 23.47 11.75 -16.44
N ALA A 500 22.81 12.61 -15.66
CA ALA A 500 22.91 12.61 -14.21
C ALA A 500 21.67 12.00 -13.57
N CYS A 501 21.88 11.18 -12.55
CA CYS A 501 20.83 10.63 -11.73
C CYS A 501 20.63 11.51 -10.49
N LYS A 502 19.58 12.34 -10.50
CA LYS A 502 19.37 13.36 -9.46
C LYS A 502 17.94 13.33 -8.97
N GLN A 503 17.72 13.90 -7.81
CA GLN A 503 16.43 14.45 -7.42
C GLN A 503 16.53 15.98 -7.49
N ARG A 504 15.45 16.73 -7.23
CA ARG A 504 15.49 18.19 -7.39
C ARG A 504 16.54 18.85 -6.49
N SER A 505 16.46 18.59 -5.19
CA SER A 505 17.52 18.94 -4.24
C SER A 505 17.87 17.74 -3.37
N GLY A 506 19.17 17.48 -3.16
CA GLY A 506 19.63 16.39 -2.29
C GLY A 506 19.08 16.50 -0.87
N GLY A 507 18.87 15.36 -0.20
CA GLY A 507 18.27 15.29 1.13
C GLY A 507 16.76 15.04 1.08
N ALA A 508 16.07 15.33 2.18
CA ALA A 508 14.63 15.12 2.30
C ALA A 508 14.00 16.17 3.21
N PHE A 509 12.74 16.52 2.95
CA PHE A 509 11.84 17.22 3.88
C PHE A 509 12.45 18.44 4.58
N MET A 510 12.94 19.40 3.79
CA MET A 510 13.46 20.69 4.30
C MET A 510 14.73 20.58 5.19
N THR A 511 15.43 19.44 5.20
CA THR A 511 16.62 19.23 6.05
C THR A 511 17.91 19.86 5.52
N GLY A 512 17.85 20.72 4.50
CA GLY A 512 19.02 21.40 3.95
C GLY A 512 20.09 20.45 3.39
N GLY A 513 19.69 19.26 2.93
CA GLY A 513 20.60 18.22 2.45
C GLY A 513 21.22 17.33 3.53
N GLY A 514 20.82 17.46 4.79
CA GLY A 514 21.38 16.66 5.89
C GLY A 514 20.92 15.19 5.91
N ALA A 515 19.71 14.90 5.40
CA ALA A 515 19.12 13.56 5.50
C ALA A 515 19.85 12.51 4.65
N ARG A 516 20.26 11.43 5.32
CA ARG A 516 20.82 10.19 4.76
C ARG A 516 19.78 9.09 4.65
N THR A 517 18.99 8.90 5.70
CA THR A 517 18.01 7.81 5.81
C THR A 517 16.67 8.37 6.27
N ILE A 518 15.59 7.85 5.71
CA ILE A 518 14.21 8.11 6.09
C ILE A 518 13.64 6.80 6.60
N THR A 519 12.99 6.83 7.75
CA THR A 519 12.33 5.66 8.34
C THR A 519 10.94 6.05 8.82
N GLU A 520 9.93 5.29 8.39
CA GLU A 520 8.56 5.31 8.91
C GLU A 520 8.25 3.93 9.49
N ASN A 521 7.67 3.87 10.68
CA ASN A 521 7.41 2.63 11.40
C ASN A 521 5.91 2.34 11.40
N GLY A 522 5.54 1.23 10.78
CA GLY A 522 4.23 0.63 10.96
C GLY A 522 4.14 -0.14 12.28
N VAL A 523 2.91 -0.45 12.67
CA VAL A 523 2.59 -1.25 13.85
C VAL A 523 1.43 -2.17 13.47
N PRO A 524 1.61 -3.51 13.54
CA PRO A 524 0.54 -4.44 13.26
C PRO A 524 -0.51 -4.42 14.40
N ALA A 525 -1.76 -4.74 14.07
CA ALA A 525 -2.88 -4.57 15.00
C ALA A 525 -2.96 -5.64 16.11
N GLY A 526 -2.14 -6.68 16.03
CA GLY A 526 -2.34 -7.92 16.79
C GLY A 526 -3.48 -8.76 16.19
N PRO A 527 -3.88 -9.84 16.88
CA PRO A 527 -4.91 -10.74 16.35
C PRO A 527 -6.24 -10.02 16.09
N ILE A 528 -6.76 -10.18 14.87
CA ILE A 528 -8.08 -9.72 14.43
C ILE A 528 -8.91 -10.90 13.93
N ALA A 529 -10.23 -10.76 13.97
CA ALA A 529 -11.15 -11.80 13.50
C ALA A 529 -12.34 -11.20 12.76
N THR A 530 -12.95 -11.97 11.86
CA THR A 530 -14.15 -11.57 11.12
C THR A 530 -15.27 -11.17 12.07
N GLY A 531 -15.83 -9.97 11.87
CA GLY A 531 -16.88 -9.41 12.72
C GLY A 531 -16.40 -8.95 14.10
N GLY A 532 -15.10 -9.06 14.39
CA GLY A 532 -14.49 -8.51 15.60
C GLY A 532 -14.55 -6.98 15.63
N ALA A 533 -14.32 -6.40 16.80
CA ALA A 533 -14.20 -4.95 16.94
C ALA A 533 -13.01 -4.41 16.12
N PRO A 534 -13.08 -3.16 15.62
CA PRO A 534 -11.93 -2.53 14.98
C PRO A 534 -10.72 -2.50 15.92
N ALA A 535 -9.53 -2.81 15.39
CA ALA A 535 -8.27 -2.83 16.13
C ALA A 535 -7.34 -1.73 15.63
N SER A 536 -6.53 -1.15 16.51
CA SER A 536 -5.63 -0.06 16.13
C SER A 536 -4.41 -0.58 15.39
N GLN A 537 -4.07 0.06 14.26
CA GLN A 537 -2.95 -0.29 13.40
C GLN A 537 -2.24 0.98 12.94
N THR A 538 -0.95 0.87 12.61
CA THR A 538 -0.22 1.91 11.90
C THR A 538 0.36 1.34 10.61
N LEU A 539 0.00 1.94 9.47
CA LEU A 539 0.61 1.67 8.19
C LEU A 539 1.73 2.69 7.93
N ALA A 540 2.81 2.29 7.30
CA ALA A 540 3.94 3.13 6.96
C ALA A 540 4.31 2.98 5.49
N SER A 541 4.78 4.07 4.87
CA SER A 541 5.33 4.05 3.53
C SER A 541 6.40 5.13 3.35
N VAL A 542 7.45 4.79 2.60
CA VAL A 542 8.44 5.74 2.10
C VAL A 542 8.58 5.50 0.59
N PHE A 543 8.39 6.54 -0.20
CA PHE A 543 8.22 6.45 -1.64
C PHE A 543 8.97 7.55 -2.38
N CYS A 544 8.91 7.51 -3.72
CA CYS A 544 9.44 8.56 -4.58
C CYS A 544 8.33 9.19 -5.39
N VAL A 545 8.35 10.52 -5.43
CA VAL A 545 7.48 11.31 -6.30
C VAL A 545 8.30 11.75 -7.52
N PRO A 546 7.90 11.38 -8.75
CA PRO A 546 8.57 11.81 -9.98
C PRO A 546 8.37 13.31 -10.25
N PRO A 547 9.12 13.91 -11.20
CA PRO A 547 8.80 15.26 -11.66
C PRO A 547 7.38 15.30 -12.22
N THR A 548 6.62 16.33 -11.88
CA THR A 548 5.30 16.59 -12.46
C THR A 548 5.40 17.37 -13.77
N PHE A 549 6.54 17.99 -14.02
CA PHE A 549 6.79 18.94 -15.11
C PHE A 549 5.90 20.19 -15.05
N ASN A 550 5.29 20.45 -13.90
CA ASN A 550 4.65 21.71 -13.57
C ASN A 550 5.63 22.52 -12.72
N GLY A 551 6.13 23.63 -13.27
CA GLY A 551 7.15 24.45 -12.61
C GLY A 551 6.75 24.96 -11.22
N SER A 552 5.46 25.22 -10.97
CA SER A 552 4.99 25.66 -9.66
C SER A 552 4.95 24.51 -8.65
N ILE A 553 4.42 23.34 -9.05
CA ILE A 553 4.32 22.16 -8.18
C ILE A 553 5.72 21.62 -7.87
N ASP A 554 6.53 21.41 -8.90
CA ASP A 554 7.90 20.90 -8.73
C ASP A 554 8.75 21.90 -7.94
N SER A 555 8.46 23.21 -8.08
CA SER A 555 9.16 24.23 -7.31
C SER A 555 8.87 24.23 -5.83
N SER A 556 7.59 24.29 -5.46
CA SER A 556 7.19 24.31 -4.07
C SER A 556 7.45 22.98 -3.37
N GLY A 557 7.13 21.87 -4.05
CA GLY A 557 7.29 20.52 -3.52
C GLY A 557 8.72 19.97 -3.59
N ASP A 558 9.66 20.67 -4.22
CA ASP A 558 11.03 20.20 -4.47
C ASP A 558 11.07 18.81 -5.12
N LEU A 559 10.33 18.69 -6.24
CA LEU A 559 10.09 17.42 -6.96
C LEU A 559 10.90 17.32 -8.26
N PRO A 560 11.42 16.13 -8.63
CA PRO A 560 11.26 14.87 -7.94
C PRO A 560 11.98 14.83 -6.59
N GLY A 561 11.42 14.06 -5.66
CA GLY A 561 11.92 13.96 -4.30
C GLY A 561 11.29 12.80 -3.54
N PRO A 562 11.82 12.49 -2.35
CA PRO A 562 11.22 11.48 -1.48
C PRO A 562 9.85 11.92 -0.97
N GLY A 563 9.05 10.93 -0.60
CA GLY A 563 7.85 11.10 0.20
C GLY A 563 7.82 10.10 1.35
N ALA A 564 7.20 10.47 2.46
CA ALA A 564 7.02 9.60 3.61
C ALA A 564 5.65 9.87 4.24
N ALA A 565 4.98 8.80 4.65
CA ALA A 565 3.73 8.90 5.37
C ALA A 565 3.57 7.70 6.30
N SER A 566 2.92 7.95 7.43
CA SER A 566 2.35 6.93 8.30
C SER A 566 0.87 7.20 8.51
N LEU A 567 0.07 6.14 8.57
CA LEU A 567 -1.38 6.19 8.73
C LEU A 567 -1.75 5.33 9.94
N GLN A 568 -2.02 5.98 11.06
CA GLN A 568 -2.72 5.41 12.20
C GLN A 568 -4.20 5.31 11.87
N GLY A 569 -4.78 4.15 12.18
CA GLY A 569 -6.18 3.88 11.92
C GLY A 569 -6.69 2.65 12.65
N GLN A 570 -7.91 2.28 12.30
CA GLN A 570 -8.59 1.10 12.78
C GLN A 570 -8.77 0.10 11.63
N ILE A 571 -8.28 -1.12 11.82
CA ILE A 571 -8.43 -2.24 10.90
C ILE A 571 -9.56 -3.17 11.36
N GLN A 572 -10.34 -3.71 10.42
CA GLN A 572 -11.42 -4.65 10.72
C GLN A 572 -11.66 -5.65 9.58
N LEU A 573 -11.93 -6.91 9.93
CA LEU A 573 -12.36 -7.94 9.00
C LEU A 573 -13.89 -8.02 8.96
N LEU A 574 -14.46 -7.94 7.76
CA LEU A 574 -15.91 -7.84 7.55
C LEU A 574 -16.43 -8.95 6.64
N VAL A 575 -17.67 -9.39 6.89
CA VAL A 575 -18.39 -10.39 6.07
C VAL A 575 -19.09 -9.75 4.86
N LEU A 576 -19.44 -8.48 5.01
CA LEU A 576 -20.11 -7.63 4.03
C LEU A 576 -19.45 -6.25 4.08
N PRO A 577 -19.54 -5.42 3.03
CA PRO A 577 -19.17 -4.02 3.17
C PRO A 577 -19.99 -3.41 4.33
N PRO A 578 -19.43 -2.48 5.11
CA PRO A 578 -20.21 -1.78 6.12
C PRO A 578 -21.37 -1.08 5.42
N THR A 579 -22.61 -1.51 5.69
CA THR A 579 -23.79 -0.79 5.22
C THR A 579 -23.76 0.57 5.89
N THR A 580 -23.68 1.65 5.09
CA THR A 580 -23.94 3.01 5.55
C THR A 580 -25.35 3.04 6.11
N THR A 581 -25.49 2.76 7.41
CA THR A 581 -26.76 2.88 8.11
C THR A 581 -26.83 4.35 8.48
N THR A 582 -27.39 5.16 7.58
CA THR A 582 -27.85 6.49 7.92
C THR A 582 -28.82 6.30 9.08
N THR A 583 -28.36 6.52 10.30
CA THR A 583 -29.20 6.43 11.48
C THR A 583 -30.03 7.71 11.48
N THR A 584 -31.13 7.69 10.73
CA THR A 584 -32.15 8.73 10.83
C THR A 584 -32.81 8.55 12.18
N THR A 585 -32.25 9.19 13.20
CA THR A 585 -32.90 9.31 14.51
C THR A 585 -34.12 10.20 14.32
N SER A 586 -35.26 9.62 13.94
CA SER A 586 -36.54 10.31 14.00
C SER A 586 -36.86 10.58 15.46
N SER A 587 -36.58 11.80 15.92
CA SER A 587 -37.04 12.30 17.21
C SER A 587 -38.57 12.48 17.14
N THR A 588 -39.31 11.49 17.63
CA THR A 588 -40.74 11.65 17.88
C THR A 588 -40.91 12.54 19.11
N THR A 589 -41.11 13.83 18.89
CA THR A 589 -41.55 14.77 19.93
C THR A 589 -42.94 14.34 20.40
N THR A 590 -43.03 13.83 21.63
CA THR A 590 -44.31 13.62 22.31
C THR A 590 -44.64 14.90 23.06
N THR A 591 -45.68 15.60 22.60
CA THR A 591 -46.26 16.75 23.28
C THR A 591 -47.00 16.28 24.54
N THR A 592 -46.65 16.84 25.69
CA THR A 592 -47.55 16.97 26.86
C THR A 592 -47.45 18.38 27.40
#